data_AF-A0AAU6Y8R6-F1
#
_entry.id   AF-A0AAU6Y8R6-F1
#
_cell.length_a   1.000
_cell.length_b   1.000
_cell.length_c   1.000
_cell.angle_alpha   90.00
_cell.angle_beta   90.00
_cell.angle_gamma   90.00
#
_symmetry.space_group_name_H-M   'P 1'
#
loop_
_entity.id
_entity.type
_entity.pdbx_description
1 polymer ?
#
loop_
_entity_poly.entity_id
_entity_poly.type
_entity_poly.pdbx_seq_one_letter_code
_entity_poly.pdbx_strand_id
1 'polypeptide(L)'
;MNSIEYNLQSKDWEFIANSLNTNGYAVVKNILSAEQCQQLIVNYGDTSAYRKTVVMERYRFGLGEYKYFDYPLPDLITTIRQAAYPYLAKVANLWMDVLGTGIIYPLTHDELKRQCHKADQTKPTALILKYGPGGFNTLHQDLYGEIYFPMQAVLF
;
A
#
# COMPACT_ATOMS: atom_id res chain seq x y z
N MET A 1 23.31 6.24 3.82
CA MET A 1 22.14 5.41 3.47
C MET A 1 21.44 6.06 2.28
N ASN A 2 21.13 5.30 1.24
CA ASN A 2 20.33 5.81 0.13
C ASN A 2 18.89 6.05 0.62
N SER A 3 18.24 7.11 0.13
CA SER A 3 16.83 7.37 0.47
C SER A 3 15.93 6.25 -0.06
N ILE A 4 14.78 6.05 0.57
CA ILE A 4 13.78 5.07 0.12
C ILE A 4 13.31 5.35 -1.33
N GLU A 5 13.29 6.63 -1.71
CA GLU A 5 13.00 7.09 -3.07
C GLU A 5 14.05 6.56 -4.05
N TYR A 6 15.33 6.70 -3.73
CA TYR A 6 16.40 6.17 -4.56
C TYR A 6 16.31 4.64 -4.68
N ASN A 7 16.01 3.95 -3.58
CA ASN A 7 15.85 2.48 -3.61
C ASN A 7 14.72 2.06 -4.55
N LEU A 8 13.60 2.79 -4.57
CA LEU A 8 12.48 2.54 -5.48
C LEU A 8 12.80 2.94 -6.92
N GLN A 9 13.38 4.11 -7.15
CA GLN A 9 13.70 4.63 -8.49
C GLN A 9 14.76 3.78 -9.20
N SER A 10 15.70 3.19 -8.45
CA SER A 10 16.75 2.32 -8.99
C SER A 10 16.29 0.90 -9.32
N LYS A 11 15.03 0.54 -9.06
CA LYS A 11 14.51 -0.77 -9.45
C LYS A 11 14.22 -0.84 -10.94
N ASP A 12 14.35 -2.03 -11.48
CA ASP A 12 13.92 -2.36 -12.83
C ASP A 12 12.38 -2.42 -12.90
N TRP A 13 11.78 -1.26 -13.12
CA TRP A 13 10.32 -1.14 -13.20
C TRP A 13 9.73 -1.78 -14.44
N GLU A 14 10.53 -2.01 -15.49
CA GLU A 14 10.09 -2.75 -16.67
C GLU A 14 9.92 -4.23 -16.32
N PHE A 15 10.91 -4.83 -15.66
CA PHE A 15 10.82 -6.20 -15.15
C PHE A 15 9.67 -6.36 -14.14
N ILE A 16 9.52 -5.41 -13.21
CA ILE A 16 8.43 -5.43 -12.22
C ILE A 16 7.06 -5.37 -12.91
N ALA A 17 6.88 -4.46 -13.87
CA ALA A 17 5.64 -4.34 -14.64
C ALA A 17 5.34 -5.62 -15.42
N ASN A 18 6.35 -6.23 -16.05
CA ASN A 18 6.17 -7.49 -16.76
C ASN A 18 5.78 -8.64 -15.82
N SER A 19 6.37 -8.73 -14.63
CA SER A 19 5.97 -9.73 -13.63
C SER A 19 4.53 -9.51 -13.17
N LEU A 20 4.12 -8.26 -12.92
CA LEU A 20 2.73 -7.94 -12.57
C LEU A 20 1.77 -8.39 -13.68
N ASN A 21 2.07 -8.07 -14.94
CA ASN A 21 1.24 -8.46 -16.09
C ASN A 21 1.15 -9.98 -16.28
N THR A 22 2.24 -10.70 -16.04
CA THR A 22 2.31 -12.15 -16.31
C THR A 22 1.75 -12.97 -15.15
N ASN A 23 2.06 -12.58 -13.91
CA ASN A 23 1.83 -13.41 -12.73
C ASN A 23 0.78 -12.84 -11.76
N GLY A 24 0.35 -11.59 -11.96
CA GLY A 24 -0.52 -10.87 -11.02
C GLY A 24 0.21 -10.33 -9.78
N TYR A 25 1.52 -10.56 -9.65
CA TYR A 25 2.35 -10.04 -8.55
C TYR A 25 3.80 -9.83 -8.98
N ALA A 26 4.55 -9.06 -8.17
CA ALA A 26 6.00 -8.91 -8.29
C ALA A 26 6.63 -8.82 -6.90
N VAL A 27 7.80 -9.44 -6.71
CA VAL A 27 8.58 -9.34 -5.47
C VAL A 27 9.73 -8.36 -5.70
N VAL A 28 9.72 -7.25 -4.96
CA VAL A 28 10.74 -6.20 -5.07
C VAL A 28 11.65 -6.26 -3.84
N LYS A 29 12.89 -6.69 -4.03
CA LYS A 29 13.86 -6.86 -2.93
C LYS A 29 14.55 -5.54 -2.57
N ASN A 30 15.03 -5.44 -1.33
CA ASN A 30 15.87 -4.34 -0.84
C ASN A 30 15.21 -2.96 -1.01
N ILE A 31 13.99 -2.83 -0.47
CA ILE A 31 13.27 -1.55 -0.40
C ILE A 31 13.52 -0.89 0.95
N LEU A 32 13.12 -1.58 2.03
CA LEU A 32 13.35 -1.12 3.40
C LEU A 32 14.69 -1.62 3.94
N SER A 33 15.35 -0.78 4.75
CA SER A 33 16.47 -1.20 5.59
C SER A 33 15.98 -1.83 6.89
N ALA A 34 16.84 -2.59 7.56
CA ALA A 34 16.54 -3.15 8.88
C ALA A 34 16.17 -2.08 9.92
N GLU A 35 16.82 -0.91 9.86
CA GLU A 35 16.53 0.23 10.72
C GLU A 35 15.14 0.80 10.48
N GLN A 36 14.73 0.94 9.22
CA GLN A 36 13.39 1.40 8.85
C GLN A 36 12.31 0.40 9.31
N CYS A 37 12.57 -0.91 9.16
CA CYS A 37 11.68 -1.94 9.69
C CYS A 37 11.58 -1.84 11.22
N GLN A 38 12.70 -1.68 11.91
CA GLN A 38 12.72 -1.54 13.37
C GLN A 38 11.95 -0.31 13.84
N GLN A 39 12.06 0.82 13.13
CA GLN A 39 11.31 2.03 13.43
C GLN A 39 9.79 1.80 13.34
N LEU A 40 9.32 1.11 12.29
CA LEU A 40 7.90 0.77 12.16
C LEU A 40 7.42 -0.18 13.25
N ILE A 41 8.26 -1.14 13.65
CA ILE A 41 7.95 -2.10 14.74
C ILE A 41 7.81 -1.37 16.07
N VAL A 42 8.78 -0.51 16.42
CA VAL A 42 8.75 0.26 17.69
C VAL A 42 7.53 1.18 17.72
N ASN A 43 7.24 1.87 16.62
CA ASN A 43 6.12 2.80 16.53
C ASN A 43 4.75 2.12 16.53
N TYR A 44 4.67 0.80 16.35
CA TYR A 44 3.41 0.05 16.43
C TYR A 44 2.66 0.26 17.76
N GLY A 45 3.41 0.50 18.85
CA GLY A 45 2.86 0.76 20.17
C GLY A 45 2.24 2.15 20.34
N ASP A 46 2.57 3.12 19.49
CA ASP A 46 2.05 4.49 19.58
C ASP A 46 0.61 4.55 19.06
N THR A 47 -0.35 4.49 19.97
CA THR A 47 -1.78 4.50 19.61
C THR A 47 -2.23 5.80 18.96
N SER A 48 -1.51 6.91 19.14
CA SER A 48 -1.87 8.20 18.55
C SER A 48 -1.69 8.24 17.03
N ALA A 49 -0.84 7.37 16.48
CA ALA A 49 -0.62 7.26 15.05
C ALA A 49 -1.75 6.52 14.29
N TYR A 50 -2.77 6.00 15.01
CA TYR A 50 -3.77 5.10 14.45
C TYR A 50 -5.20 5.55 14.74
N ARG A 51 -6.01 5.62 13.68
CA ARG A 51 -7.45 5.95 13.78
C ARG A 51 -8.32 4.76 14.15
N LYS A 52 -7.85 3.53 13.93
CA LYS A 52 -8.63 2.31 14.15
C LYS A 52 -7.72 1.09 14.33
N THR A 53 -8.01 0.29 15.34
CA THR A 53 -7.44 -1.05 15.53
C THR A 53 -8.51 -2.09 15.23
N VAL A 54 -8.14 -3.16 14.53
CA VAL A 54 -9.00 -4.30 14.21
C VAL A 54 -8.37 -5.58 14.74
N VAL A 55 -9.11 -6.28 15.59
CA VAL A 55 -8.81 -7.66 15.99
C VAL A 55 -9.45 -8.58 14.95
N MET A 56 -8.63 -9.30 14.19
CA MET A 56 -9.04 -9.97 12.95
C MET A 56 -10.02 -11.13 13.20
N GLU A 57 -9.83 -11.85 14.30
CA GLU A 57 -10.62 -13.00 14.74
C GLU A 57 -12.10 -12.62 14.88
N ARG A 58 -12.36 -11.41 15.40
CA ARG A 58 -13.72 -10.89 15.61
C ARG A 58 -14.50 -10.74 14.29
N TYR A 59 -13.80 -10.48 13.19
CA TYR A 59 -14.39 -10.25 11.88
C TYR A 59 -14.17 -11.41 10.91
N ARG A 60 -13.61 -12.54 11.39
CA ARG A 60 -13.22 -13.70 10.57
C ARG A 60 -12.25 -13.34 9.45
N PHE A 61 -11.44 -12.30 9.64
CA PHE A 61 -10.38 -11.90 8.71
C PHE A 61 -9.08 -12.68 8.91
N GLY A 62 -9.05 -13.59 9.90
CA GLY A 62 -7.89 -14.41 10.22
C GLY A 62 -7.55 -14.34 11.70
N LEU A 63 -6.26 -14.46 12.02
CA LEU A 63 -5.74 -14.52 13.38
C LEU A 63 -4.62 -13.50 13.55
N GLY A 64 -4.89 -12.41 14.28
CA GLY A 64 -3.95 -11.30 14.47
C GLY A 64 -4.65 -9.95 14.64
N GLU A 65 -3.88 -8.87 14.57
CA GLU A 65 -4.41 -7.51 14.62
C GLU A 65 -3.84 -6.66 13.49
N TYR A 66 -4.63 -5.70 13.00
CA TYR A 66 -4.12 -4.64 12.15
C TYR A 66 -4.61 -3.27 12.60
N LYS A 67 -3.79 -2.25 12.36
CA LYS A 67 -4.09 -0.86 12.70
C LYS A 67 -4.07 -0.01 11.44
N TYR A 68 -5.14 0.74 11.19
CA TYR A 68 -5.15 1.78 10.18
C TYR A 68 -4.46 3.02 10.74
N PHE A 69 -3.45 3.52 10.03
CA PHE A 69 -2.82 4.80 10.37
C PHE A 69 -3.85 5.94 10.31
N ASP A 70 -3.59 7.02 11.03
CA ASP A 70 -4.26 8.31 10.84
C ASP A 70 -3.36 9.30 10.10
N TYR A 71 -3.91 10.46 9.71
CA TYR A 71 -3.09 11.59 9.27
C TYR A 71 -2.56 12.40 10.47
N PRO A 72 -1.32 12.94 10.40
CA PRO A 72 -0.34 12.74 9.33
C PRO A 72 0.24 11.32 9.33
N LEU A 73 0.56 10.80 8.15
CA LEU A 73 1.21 9.50 8.01
C LEU A 73 2.70 9.61 8.37
N PRO A 74 3.34 8.54 8.86
CA PRO A 74 4.80 8.49 8.96
C PRO A 74 5.45 8.82 7.61
N ASP A 75 6.49 9.66 7.62
CA ASP A 75 7.16 10.12 6.40
C ASP A 75 7.57 8.96 5.49
N LEU A 76 8.13 7.90 6.07
CA LEU A 76 8.51 6.68 5.34
C LEU A 76 7.34 6.11 4.50
N ILE A 77 6.14 6.03 5.08
CA ILE A 77 4.96 5.51 4.40
C ILE A 77 4.48 6.49 3.31
N THR A 78 4.50 7.78 3.59
CA THR A 78 4.18 8.83 2.60
C THR A 78 5.10 8.73 1.40
N THR A 79 6.41 8.68 1.63
CA THR A 79 7.43 8.62 0.58
C THR A 79 7.31 7.36 -0.27
N ILE A 80 7.11 6.18 0.34
CA ILE A 80 6.94 4.92 -0.42
C ILE A 80 5.74 5.02 -1.36
N ARG A 81 4.59 5.52 -0.86
CA ARG A 81 3.38 5.67 -1.66
C ARG A 81 3.59 6.61 -2.84
N GLN A 82 4.20 7.77 -2.60
CA GLN A 82 4.45 8.75 -3.65
C GLN A 82 5.48 8.28 -4.67
N ALA A 83 6.55 7.61 -4.24
CA ALA A 83 7.63 7.17 -5.13
C ALA A 83 7.26 5.94 -5.97
N ALA A 84 6.50 4.99 -5.41
CA ALA A 84 6.09 3.78 -6.15
C ALA A 84 4.92 4.03 -7.10
N TYR A 85 3.99 4.92 -6.74
CA TYR A 85 2.72 5.09 -7.44
C TYR A 85 2.84 5.40 -8.94
N PRO A 86 3.71 6.31 -9.42
CA PRO A 86 3.76 6.65 -10.85
C PRO A 86 4.08 5.46 -11.76
N TYR A 87 4.84 4.49 -11.26
CA TYR A 87 5.14 3.27 -11.99
C TYR A 87 3.97 2.30 -11.98
N LEU A 88 3.33 2.12 -10.81
CA LEU A 88 2.15 1.27 -10.66
C LEU A 88 0.94 1.81 -11.44
N ALA A 89 0.77 3.13 -11.51
CA ALA A 89 -0.33 3.77 -12.24
C ALA A 89 -0.28 3.45 -13.73
N LYS A 90 0.92 3.36 -14.33
CA LYS A 90 1.09 2.95 -15.73
C LYS A 90 0.60 1.52 -15.96
N VAL A 91 0.95 0.60 -15.06
CA VAL A 91 0.50 -0.79 -15.12
C VAL A 91 -1.01 -0.88 -14.91
N ALA A 92 -1.55 -0.15 -13.93
CA ALA A 92 -2.98 -0.11 -13.64
C ALA A 92 -3.78 0.42 -14.84
N ASN A 93 -3.32 1.49 -15.48
CA ASN A 93 -3.96 2.05 -16.67
C ASN A 93 -3.92 1.10 -17.86
N LEU A 94 -2.80 0.38 -18.08
CA LEU A 94 -2.75 -0.67 -19.08
C LEU A 94 -3.78 -1.75 -18.82
N TRP A 95 -3.93 -2.19 -17.56
CA TRP A 95 -4.95 -3.18 -17.20
C TRP A 95 -6.37 -2.66 -17.44
N MET A 96 -6.65 -1.41 -17.07
CA MET A 96 -7.98 -0.82 -17.25
C MET A 96 -8.35 -0.67 -18.73
N ASP A 97 -7.37 -0.37 -19.59
CA ASP A 97 -7.52 -0.29 -21.05
C ASP A 97 -7.82 -1.66 -21.66
N VAL A 98 -7.02 -2.67 -21.32
CA VAL A 98 -7.23 -4.07 -21.77
C VAL A 98 -8.60 -4.61 -21.33
N LEU A 99 -9.03 -4.26 -20.12
CA LEU A 99 -10.34 -4.66 -19.58
C LEU A 99 -11.51 -3.82 -20.11
N GLY A 100 -11.25 -2.74 -20.86
CA GLY A 100 -12.29 -1.87 -21.43
C GLY A 100 -13.14 -1.15 -20.38
N THR A 101 -12.59 -0.87 -19.20
CA THR A 101 -13.37 -0.29 -18.09
C THR A 101 -13.65 1.20 -18.23
N GLY A 102 -12.88 1.90 -19.06
CA GLY A 102 -12.91 3.37 -19.17
C GLY A 102 -12.30 4.11 -17.98
N ILE A 103 -11.79 3.40 -16.96
CA ILE A 103 -11.14 4.00 -15.79
C ILE A 103 -9.72 4.42 -16.16
N ILE A 104 -9.35 5.65 -15.81
CA ILE A 104 -7.99 6.19 -15.98
C ILE A 104 -7.51 6.75 -14.65
N TYR A 105 -6.46 6.15 -14.09
CA TYR A 105 -5.77 6.64 -12.92
C TYR A 105 -4.80 7.77 -13.29
N PRO A 106 -4.73 8.85 -12.49
CA PRO A 106 -3.74 9.90 -12.71
C PRO A 106 -2.32 9.37 -12.51
N LEU A 107 -1.32 10.04 -13.09
CA LEU A 107 0.07 9.57 -13.03
C LEU A 107 0.80 9.94 -11.73
N THR A 108 0.16 10.71 -10.84
CA THR A 108 0.73 11.12 -9.55
C THR A 108 -0.18 10.75 -8.39
N HIS A 109 0.44 10.37 -7.27
CA HIS A 109 -0.30 9.95 -6.06
C HIS A 109 -1.13 11.11 -5.48
N ASP A 110 -0.60 12.32 -5.56
CA ASP A 110 -1.24 13.54 -5.09
C ASP A 110 -2.52 13.87 -5.88
N GLU A 111 -2.55 13.66 -7.20
CA GLU A 111 -3.78 13.83 -7.98
C GLU A 111 -4.80 12.76 -7.62
N LEU A 112 -4.41 11.49 -7.47
CA LEU A 112 -5.34 10.45 -7.01
C LEU A 112 -5.92 10.81 -5.64
N LYS A 113 -5.08 11.29 -4.70
CA LYS A 113 -5.54 11.72 -3.38
C LYS A 113 -6.52 12.88 -3.47
N ARG A 114 -6.30 13.86 -4.37
CA ARG A 114 -7.25 14.94 -4.62
C ARG A 114 -8.57 14.44 -5.18
N GLN A 115 -8.56 13.46 -6.08
CA GLN A 115 -9.77 12.82 -6.58
C GLN A 115 -10.52 12.10 -5.44
N CYS A 116 -9.83 11.32 -4.61
CA CYS A 116 -10.41 10.69 -3.42
C CYS A 116 -11.06 11.72 -2.48
N HIS A 117 -10.37 12.83 -2.18
CA HIS A 117 -10.91 13.87 -1.29
C HIS A 117 -12.16 14.54 -1.87
N LYS A 118 -12.27 14.70 -3.20
CA LYS A 118 -13.48 15.22 -3.86
C LYS A 118 -14.67 14.26 -3.75
N ALA A 119 -14.41 12.97 -3.56
CA ALA A 119 -15.39 11.91 -3.32
C ALA A 119 -15.56 11.58 -1.82
N ASP A 120 -15.23 12.52 -0.93
CA ASP A 120 -15.31 12.37 0.53
C ASP A 120 -14.47 11.22 1.14
N GLN A 121 -13.54 10.66 0.37
CA GLN A 121 -12.57 9.66 0.83
C GLN A 121 -11.33 10.33 1.42
N THR A 122 -11.48 10.88 2.62
CA THR A 122 -10.46 11.69 3.30
C THR A 122 -9.55 10.92 4.25
N LYS A 123 -9.83 9.64 4.52
CA LYS A 123 -9.06 8.81 5.46
C LYS A 123 -7.90 8.11 4.74
N PRO A 124 -6.74 7.93 5.40
CA PRO A 124 -5.68 7.11 4.86
C PRO A 124 -6.10 5.63 4.85
N THR A 125 -5.64 4.91 3.83
CA THR A 125 -5.87 3.47 3.63
C THR A 125 -4.67 2.62 4.05
N ALA A 126 -3.53 3.24 4.38
CA ALA A 126 -2.36 2.53 4.87
C ALA A 126 -2.64 1.88 6.23
N LEU A 127 -2.17 0.65 6.41
CA LEU A 127 -2.33 -0.13 7.62
C LEU A 127 -1.07 -0.95 7.91
N ILE A 128 -0.90 -1.36 9.16
CA ILE A 128 0.17 -2.25 9.60
C ILE A 128 -0.45 -3.45 10.32
N LEU A 129 0.02 -4.65 9.99
CA LEU A 129 -0.48 -5.90 10.55
C LEU A 129 0.54 -6.47 11.54
N LYS A 130 0.03 -7.15 12.57
CA LYS A 130 0.84 -7.88 13.53
C LYS A 130 0.21 -9.26 13.73
N TYR A 131 1.01 -10.28 13.47
CA TYR A 131 0.65 -11.68 13.63
C TYR A 131 1.43 -12.28 14.79
N GLY A 132 0.74 -13.10 15.58
CA GLY A 132 1.40 -14.04 16.51
C GLY A 132 1.77 -15.35 15.82
N PRO A 133 2.33 -16.32 16.55
CA PRO A 133 2.54 -17.68 16.05
C PRO A 133 1.25 -18.27 15.46
N GLY A 134 1.32 -18.78 14.23
CA GLY A 134 0.16 -19.32 13.51
C GLY A 134 -0.82 -18.26 12.98
N GLY A 135 -0.52 -16.98 13.14
CA GLY A 135 -1.34 -15.88 12.61
C GLY A 135 -1.40 -15.86 11.09
N PHE A 136 -2.54 -15.46 10.54
CA PHE A 136 -2.79 -15.44 9.10
C PHE A 136 -3.86 -14.41 8.74
N ASN A 137 -3.93 -14.07 7.45
CA ASN A 137 -5.01 -13.29 6.86
C ASN A 137 -5.79 -14.16 5.87
N THR A 138 -7.12 -14.15 5.96
CA THR A 138 -7.97 -14.86 5.01
C THR A 138 -7.95 -14.18 3.65
N LEU A 139 -8.15 -14.94 2.56
CA LEU A 139 -8.36 -14.34 1.25
C LEU A 139 -9.65 -13.51 1.24
N HIS A 140 -9.53 -12.24 0.89
CA HIS A 140 -10.66 -11.33 0.72
C HIS A 140 -10.29 -10.21 -0.25
N GLN A 141 -11.31 -9.52 -0.76
CA GLN A 141 -11.14 -8.30 -1.51
C GLN A 141 -11.49 -7.13 -0.59
N ASP A 142 -10.53 -6.25 -0.34
CA ASP A 142 -10.72 -5.05 0.49
C ASP A 142 -10.81 -3.81 -0.40
N LEU A 143 -12.02 -3.27 -0.54
CA LEU A 143 -12.29 -2.04 -1.28
C LEU A 143 -12.78 -0.96 -0.32
N TYR A 144 -12.20 0.23 -0.43
CA TYR A 144 -12.57 1.39 0.37
C TYR A 144 -13.05 2.53 -0.53
N GLY A 145 -14.34 2.85 -0.43
CA GLY A 145 -14.96 3.94 -1.16
C GLY A 145 -15.20 3.65 -2.64
N GLU A 146 -15.66 4.68 -3.35
CA GLU A 146 -15.94 4.69 -4.78
C GLU A 146 -14.65 4.66 -5.62
N ILE A 147 -13.66 5.48 -5.25
CA ILE A 147 -12.36 5.56 -5.92
C ILE A 147 -11.38 4.60 -5.24
N TYR A 148 -11.00 3.54 -5.93
CA TYR A 148 -10.02 2.56 -5.46
C TYR A 148 -8.84 2.46 -6.43
N PHE A 149 -7.77 1.80 -6.00
CA PHE A 149 -6.62 1.48 -6.86
C PHE A 149 -6.49 -0.06 -6.95
N PRO A 150 -6.24 -0.66 -8.13
CA PRO A 150 -6.42 -2.09 -8.34
C PRO A 150 -5.23 -2.94 -7.85
N MET A 151 -4.27 -2.32 -7.17
CA MET A 151 -3.06 -2.99 -6.69
C MET A 151 -2.80 -2.63 -5.23
N GLN A 152 -2.20 -3.58 -4.51
CA GLN A 152 -1.70 -3.39 -3.15
C GLN A 152 -0.17 -3.54 -3.14
N ALA A 153 0.50 -2.70 -2.37
CA ALA A 153 1.91 -2.88 -2.03
C ALA A 153 1.99 -3.41 -0.60
N VAL A 154 2.66 -4.56 -0.43
CA VAL A 154 2.86 -5.20 0.88
C VAL A 154 4.34 -5.20 1.20
N LEU A 155 4.67 -4.76 2.42
CA LEU A 155 6.04 -4.68 2.94
C LEU A 155 6.14 -5.68 4.10
N PHE A 156 7.18 -6.52 4.07
CA PHE A 156 7.44 -7.57 5.06
C PHE A 156 8.79 -7.33 5.73
#